data_AF-A0AAN9FD79-F1
#
_entry.id   AF-A0AAN9FD79-F1
#
_cell.length_a   1.000
_cell.length_b   1.000
_cell.length_c   1.000
_cell.angle_alpha   90.00
_cell.angle_beta   90.00
_cell.angle_gamma   90.00
#
_symmetry.space_group_name_H-M   'P 1'
#
loop_
_entity.id
_entity.type
_entity.pdbx_description
1 polymer ?
#
loop_
_entity_poly.entity_id
_entity_poly.type
_entity_poly.pdbx_seq_one_letter_code
_entity_poly.pdbx_strand_id
1 'polypeptide(L)'
;MSSSGGGNSSKSRPPSSQPSETTSSKRKRGVFQKELQHMMYGFGDDINPLPESVALMEDIVVEYVTDLVHKAQDIGSQRGKLSVDDFLYLIRKDSRKLNRCTELLSMNEELKQARKVFESDEDKLRKVFEVDETAE
;
A
#
# COMPACT_ATOMS: atom_id res chain seq x y z
N MET A 1 27.73 -63.35 -30.07
CA MET A 1 26.56 -62.96 -30.87
C MET A 1 25.91 -61.77 -30.19
N SER A 2 25.71 -60.69 -30.95
CA SER A 2 24.68 -59.66 -30.74
C SER A 2 24.87 -58.60 -29.64
N SER A 3 25.65 -57.58 -30.00
CA SER A 3 25.34 -56.13 -29.97
C SER A 3 24.04 -55.59 -29.33
N SER A 4 24.24 -54.51 -28.57
CA SER A 4 23.57 -53.19 -28.64
C SER A 4 22.18 -52.94 -28.04
N GLY A 5 22.06 -51.79 -27.36
CA GLY A 5 20.81 -51.01 -27.33
C GLY A 5 20.61 -50.17 -26.07
N GLY A 6 20.99 -48.89 -26.10
CA GLY A 6 20.67 -47.92 -25.05
C GLY A 6 19.23 -47.39 -25.13
N GLY A 7 18.81 -46.62 -24.11
CA GLY A 7 17.55 -45.88 -24.11
C GLY A 7 17.25 -45.18 -22.79
N ASN A 8 17.26 -43.85 -22.82
CA ASN A 8 16.96 -42.94 -21.72
C ASN A 8 15.44 -42.66 -21.62
N SER A 9 15.00 -42.16 -20.46
CA SER A 9 13.78 -41.37 -20.17
C SER A 9 12.39 -42.06 -20.09
N SER A 10 11.70 -41.90 -18.95
CA SER A 10 10.53 -41.00 -18.82
C SER A 10 9.75 -41.16 -17.49
N LYS A 11 9.57 -40.01 -16.82
CA LYS A 11 8.52 -39.57 -15.88
C LYS A 11 7.40 -40.56 -15.48
N SER A 12 7.11 -40.62 -14.17
CA SER A 12 5.78 -40.26 -13.64
C SER A 12 5.78 -40.09 -12.13
N ARG A 13 5.65 -38.82 -11.71
CA ARG A 13 5.29 -38.34 -10.37
C ARG A 13 3.76 -38.26 -10.29
N PRO A 14 3.07 -38.78 -9.27
CA PRO A 14 1.76 -38.28 -8.90
C PRO A 14 1.92 -37.14 -7.87
N PRO A 15 1.19 -36.02 -8.03
CA PRO A 15 1.20 -34.95 -7.04
C PRO A 15 0.28 -35.36 -5.88
N SER A 16 0.85 -35.52 -4.68
CA SER A 16 0.04 -35.44 -3.46
C SER A 16 -0.36 -33.99 -3.27
N SER A 17 -1.62 -33.69 -3.54
CA SER A 17 -2.30 -32.43 -3.30
C SER A 17 -2.20 -32.10 -1.80
N GLN A 18 -1.15 -31.38 -1.40
CA GLN A 18 -1.18 -30.69 -0.12
C GLN A 18 -2.04 -29.45 -0.29
N PRO A 19 -3.12 -29.27 0.50
CA PRO A 19 -3.76 -27.97 0.59
C PRO A 19 -2.70 -26.99 1.09
N SER A 20 -2.46 -25.94 0.29
CA SER A 20 -1.71 -24.79 0.76
C SER A 20 -2.45 -24.24 1.96
N GLU A 21 -1.94 -24.50 3.16
CA GLU A 21 -2.30 -23.71 4.33
C GLU A 21 -1.84 -22.29 4.01
N THR A 22 -2.76 -21.49 3.48
CA THR A 22 -2.65 -20.04 3.54
C THR A 22 -2.58 -19.76 5.02
N THR A 23 -1.38 -19.49 5.53
CA THR A 23 -1.15 -19.04 6.88
C THR A 23 -2.12 -17.89 7.12
N SER A 24 -3.19 -18.17 7.86
CA SER A 24 -4.15 -17.19 8.31
C SER A 24 -3.38 -16.34 9.31
N SER A 25 -2.62 -15.38 8.79
CA SER A 25 -2.10 -14.25 9.52
C SER A 25 -3.29 -13.73 10.29
N LYS A 26 -3.33 -13.99 11.59
CA LYS A 26 -4.43 -13.56 12.48
C LYS A 26 -4.68 -12.10 12.17
N ARG A 27 -5.73 -11.79 11.40
CA ARG A 27 -6.04 -10.41 11.02
C ARG A 27 -6.19 -9.69 12.34
N LYS A 28 -5.32 -8.70 12.60
CA LYS A 28 -5.52 -7.81 13.73
C LYS A 28 -6.83 -7.09 13.45
N ARG A 29 -7.91 -7.55 14.06
CA ARG A 29 -9.22 -6.90 14.03
C ARG A 29 -9.18 -5.70 14.98
N GLY A 30 -9.96 -4.67 14.69
CA GLY A 30 -10.07 -3.50 15.54
C GLY A 30 -8.95 -2.47 15.37
N VAL A 31 -8.18 -2.52 14.28
CA VAL A 31 -7.08 -1.57 14.04
C VAL A 31 -7.61 -0.21 13.63
N PHE A 32 -8.75 -0.17 12.92
CA PHE A 32 -9.32 1.06 12.35
C PHE A 32 -10.64 1.47 12.98
N GLN A 33 -11.11 0.79 14.02
CA GLN A 33 -12.46 1.03 14.56
C GLN A 33 -12.66 2.48 15.02
N LYS A 34 -11.65 3.07 15.67
CA LYS A 34 -11.74 4.45 16.14
C LYS A 34 -11.83 5.42 14.97
N GLU A 35 -10.99 5.29 13.96
CA GLU A 35 -10.95 6.16 12.79
C GLU A 35 -12.21 5.98 11.93
N LEU A 36 -12.70 4.75 11.81
CA LEU A 36 -13.92 4.43 11.07
C LEU A 36 -15.15 5.04 11.72
N GLN A 37 -15.27 5.07 13.05
CA GLN A 37 -16.38 5.76 13.73
C GLN A 37 -16.44 7.25 13.36
N HIS A 38 -15.30 7.96 13.41
CA HIS A 38 -15.23 9.36 13.01
C HIS A 38 -15.57 9.56 11.53
N MET A 39 -15.12 8.64 10.67
CA MET A 39 -15.41 8.68 9.24
C MET A 39 -16.90 8.44 8.97
N MET A 40 -17.51 7.44 9.61
CA MET A 40 -18.93 7.12 9.50
C MET A 40 -19.78 8.32 9.91
N TYR A 41 -19.49 8.95 11.05
CA TYR A 41 -20.12 10.22 11.45
C TYR A 41 -19.93 11.33 10.40
N GLY A 42 -18.72 11.47 9.85
CA GLY A 42 -18.43 12.43 8.77
C GLY A 42 -19.23 12.19 7.48
N PHE A 43 -19.71 10.96 7.26
CA PHE A 43 -20.61 10.59 6.16
C PHE A 43 -22.10 10.61 6.57
N GLY A 44 -22.42 11.04 7.80
CA GLY A 44 -23.78 11.26 8.29
C GLY A 44 -24.36 10.14 9.16
N ASP A 45 -23.54 9.20 9.62
CA ASP A 45 -23.96 8.21 10.62
C ASP A 45 -24.05 8.82 12.04
N ASP A 46 -24.49 8.03 13.02
CA ASP A 46 -24.50 8.44 14.43
C ASP A 46 -23.09 8.67 14.98
N ILE A 47 -22.97 9.52 16.01
CA ILE A 47 -21.71 9.76 16.71
C ILE A 47 -21.20 8.51 17.44
N ASN A 48 -22.12 7.62 17.85
CA ASN A 48 -21.85 6.33 18.47
C ASN A 48 -22.51 5.21 17.64
N PRO A 49 -21.96 4.87 16.45
CA PRO A 49 -22.53 3.83 15.61
C PRO A 49 -22.42 2.47 16.30
N LEU A 50 -23.28 1.53 15.89
CA LEU A 50 -23.28 0.17 16.44
C LEU A 50 -21.90 -0.50 16.25
N PRO A 51 -21.31 -1.12 17.29
CA PRO A 51 -20.02 -1.78 17.20
C PRO A 51 -19.94 -2.82 16.07
N GLU A 52 -21.03 -3.53 15.82
CA GLU A 52 -21.16 -4.51 14.74
C GLU A 52 -21.08 -3.86 13.36
N SER A 53 -21.68 -2.68 13.18
CA SER A 53 -21.59 -1.90 11.94
C SER A 53 -20.15 -1.43 11.68
N VAL A 54 -19.46 -0.95 12.73
CA VAL A 54 -18.05 -0.54 12.61
C VAL A 54 -17.16 -1.73 12.27
N ALA A 55 -17.39 -2.88 12.90
CA ALA A 55 -16.64 -4.10 12.62
C ALA A 55 -16.86 -4.60 11.18
N LEU A 56 -18.11 -4.56 10.69
CA LEU A 56 -18.42 -4.90 9.30
C LEU A 56 -17.78 -3.91 8.32
N MET A 57 -17.82 -2.60 8.64
CA MET A 57 -17.18 -1.57 7.83
C MET A 57 -15.67 -1.80 7.75
N GLU A 58 -15.03 -2.20 8.85
CA GLU A 58 -13.60 -2.56 8.87
C GLU A 58 -13.30 -3.74 7.93
N ASP A 59 -14.11 -4.80 7.96
CA ASP A 59 -13.94 -5.96 7.08
C ASP A 59 -14.08 -5.56 5.59
N ILE A 60 -15.09 -4.75 5.26
CA ILE A 60 -15.31 -4.23 3.89
C ILE A 60 -14.15 -3.37 3.42
N VAL A 61 -13.64 -2.46 4.27
CA VAL A 61 -12.53 -1.56 3.91
C VAL A 61 -11.25 -2.36 3.67
N VAL A 62 -10.94 -3.32 4.54
CA VAL A 62 -9.75 -4.17 4.39
C VAL A 62 -9.81 -4.98 3.10
N GLU A 63 -10.97 -5.57 2.79
CA GLU A 63 -11.19 -6.29 1.54
C GLU A 63 -11.03 -5.38 0.32
N TYR A 64 -11.68 -4.22 0.32
CA TYR A 64 -11.60 -3.25 -0.77
C TYR A 64 -10.16 -2.78 -1.04
N VAL A 65 -9.42 -2.42 0.01
CA VAL A 65 -8.02 -1.96 -0.13
C VAL A 65 -7.14 -3.09 -0.64
N THR A 66 -7.32 -4.31 -0.14
CA THR A 66 -6.56 -5.49 -0.59
C THR A 66 -6.77 -5.72 -2.08
N ASP A 67 -8.03 -5.74 -2.53
CA ASP A 67 -8.39 -5.91 -3.94
C ASP A 67 -7.87 -4.79 -4.83
N LEU A 68 -7.93 -3.55 -4.35
CA LEU A 68 -7.43 -2.39 -5.09
C LEU A 68 -5.92 -2.50 -5.30
N VAL A 69 -5.17 -2.90 -4.26
CA VAL A 69 -3.71 -3.06 -4.33
C VAL A 69 -3.34 -4.20 -5.27
N HIS A 70 -4.05 -5.34 -5.25
CA HIS A 70 -3.81 -6.42 -6.20
C HIS A 70 -3.99 -5.96 -7.65
N LYS A 71 -5.08 -5.26 -7.95
CA LYS A 71 -5.32 -4.69 -9.29
C LYS A 71 -4.23 -3.70 -9.71
N ALA A 72 -3.74 -2.89 -8.76
CA ALA A 72 -2.68 -1.92 -9.03
C ALA A 72 -1.34 -2.63 -9.27
N GLN A 73 -1.06 -3.69 -8.51
CA GLN A 73 0.11 -4.53 -8.67
C GLN A 73 0.12 -5.24 -10.02
N ASP A 74 -1.02 -5.72 -10.53
CA ASP A 74 -1.09 -6.35 -11.86
C ASP A 74 -0.65 -5.39 -12.97
N ILE A 75 -1.00 -4.11 -12.85
CA ILE A 75 -0.55 -3.04 -13.76
C ILE A 75 0.95 -2.78 -13.57
N GLY A 76 1.38 -2.54 -12.33
CA GLY A 76 2.77 -2.21 -12.00
C GLY A 76 3.76 -3.33 -12.26
N SER A 77 3.31 -4.59 -12.30
CA SER A 77 4.13 -5.78 -12.54
C SER A 77 4.76 -5.76 -13.93
N GLN A 78 4.12 -5.14 -14.93
CA GLN A 78 4.71 -4.96 -16.27
C GLN A 78 6.00 -4.12 -16.25
N ARG A 79 6.10 -3.22 -15.27
CA ARG A 79 7.27 -2.36 -15.03
C ARG A 79 8.15 -2.88 -13.89
N GLY A 80 7.74 -3.95 -13.22
CA GLY A 80 8.44 -4.53 -12.07
C GLY A 80 8.35 -3.71 -10.77
N LYS A 81 7.52 -2.66 -10.70
CA LYS A 81 7.33 -1.86 -9.49
C LYS A 81 5.94 -1.23 -9.40
N LEU A 82 5.35 -1.26 -8.21
CA LEU A 82 4.11 -0.55 -7.88
C LEU A 82 4.38 0.93 -7.66
N SER A 83 3.48 1.80 -8.14
CA SER A 83 3.55 3.25 -8.00
C SER A 83 2.18 3.88 -7.83
N VAL A 84 2.17 5.17 -7.51
CA VAL A 84 0.95 5.97 -7.38
C VAL A 84 0.17 6.02 -8.69
N ASP A 85 0.86 6.07 -9.83
CA ASP A 85 0.23 6.15 -11.16
C ASP A 85 -0.64 4.92 -11.47
N ASP A 86 -0.28 3.75 -10.91
CA ASP A 86 -1.05 2.52 -11.08
C ASP A 86 -2.43 2.64 -10.40
N PHE A 87 -2.49 3.30 -9.25
CA PHE A 87 -3.76 3.61 -8.56
C PHE A 87 -4.57 4.67 -9.31
N LEU A 88 -3.91 5.74 -9.79
CA LEU A 88 -4.56 6.78 -10.59
C LEU A 88 -5.17 6.20 -11.87
N TYR A 89 -4.48 5.25 -12.50
CA TYR A 89 -5.00 4.54 -13.65
C TYR A 89 -6.26 3.74 -13.32
N LEU A 90 -6.32 3.04 -12.19
CA LEU A 90 -7.52 2.29 -11.78
C LEU A 90 -8.74 3.19 -11.59
N ILE A 91 -8.56 4.38 -11.00
CA ILE A 91 -9.65 5.32 -10.72
C ILE A 91 -9.94 6.28 -11.88
N ARG A 92 -9.21 6.20 -13.01
CA ARG A 92 -9.26 7.18 -14.12
C ARG A 92 -10.65 7.47 -14.70
N LYS A 93 -11.59 6.54 -14.54
CA LYS A 93 -12.97 6.68 -15.03
C LYS A 93 -13.90 7.42 -14.05
N ASP A 94 -13.47 7.57 -12.79
CA ASP A 94 -14.18 8.32 -11.76
C ASP A 94 -13.53 9.71 -11.64
N SER A 95 -14.05 10.68 -12.40
CA SER A 95 -13.47 12.02 -12.49
C SER A 95 -13.40 12.73 -11.13
N ARG A 96 -14.38 12.50 -10.25
CA ARG A 96 -14.39 13.11 -8.91
C ARG A 96 -13.27 12.56 -8.05
N LYS A 97 -13.09 11.23 -8.00
CA LYS A 97 -11.99 10.62 -7.25
C LYS A 97 -10.64 10.99 -7.84
N LEU A 98 -10.51 10.94 -9.17
CA LEU A 98 -9.26 11.27 -9.85
C LEU A 98 -8.82 12.70 -9.53
N ASN A 99 -9.70 13.69 -9.72
CA ASN A 99 -9.39 15.09 -9.44
C ASN A 99 -9.00 15.28 -7.97
N ARG A 100 -9.77 14.69 -7.06
CA ARG A 100 -9.47 14.78 -5.63
C ARG A 100 -8.11 14.20 -5.27
N CYS A 101 -7.75 13.04 -5.83
CA CYS A 101 -6.45 12.42 -5.60
C CYS A 101 -5.31 13.28 -6.16
N THR A 102 -5.47 13.83 -7.37
CA THR A 102 -4.45 14.70 -8.00
C THR A 102 -4.20 15.96 -7.16
N GLU A 103 -5.26 16.62 -6.68
CA GLU A 103 -5.15 17.79 -5.81
C GLU A 103 -4.38 17.47 -4.51
N LEU A 104 -4.74 16.36 -3.84
CA LEU A 104 -4.11 15.95 -2.60
C LEU A 104 -2.63 15.59 -2.78
N LEU A 105 -2.27 14.98 -3.92
CA LEU A 105 -0.88 14.68 -4.25
C LEU A 105 -0.07 15.95 -4.50
N SER A 106 -0.62 16.92 -5.27
CA SER A 106 0.01 18.23 -5.51
C SER A 106 0.27 18.95 -4.19
N MET A 107 -0.75 19.06 -3.33
CA MET A 107 -0.62 19.73 -2.04
C MET A 107 0.41 19.04 -1.12
N ASN A 108 0.46 17.71 -1.13
CA ASN A 108 1.46 16.97 -0.35
C ASN A 108 2.88 17.23 -0.88
N GLU A 109 3.06 17.35 -2.19
CA GLU A 109 4.34 17.72 -2.78
C GLU A 109 4.76 19.15 -2.40
N GLU A 110 3.84 20.11 -2.45
CA GLU A 110 4.07 21.49 -1.99
C GLU A 110 4.49 21.54 -0.51
N LEU A 111 3.78 20.79 0.36
CA LEU A 111 4.12 20.69 1.78
C LEU A 111 5.50 20.07 2.01
N LYS A 112 5.88 19.05 1.24
CA LYS A 112 7.21 18.44 1.31
C LYS A 112 8.30 19.42 0.87
N GLN A 113 8.07 20.16 -0.20
CA GLN A 113 9.00 21.19 -0.68
C GLN A 113 9.17 22.29 0.38
N ALA A 114 8.07 22.78 0.96
CA ALA A 114 8.12 23.78 2.01
C ALA A 114 8.95 23.31 3.22
N ARG A 115 8.71 22.09 3.72
CA ARG A 115 9.48 21.51 4.84
C ARG A 115 10.98 21.43 4.55
N LYS A 116 11.34 21.03 3.33
CA LYS A 116 12.74 20.91 2.91
C LYS A 116 13.48 22.25 2.94
N VAL A 117 12.81 23.34 2.58
CA VAL A 117 13.40 24.70 2.63
C VAL A 117 13.79 25.04 4.08
N PHE A 118 12.89 24.79 5.04
CA PHE A 118 13.16 25.07 6.46
C PHE A 118 14.27 24.19 7.05
N GLU A 119 14.29 22.88 6.76
CA GLU A 119 15.37 21.98 7.21
C GLU A 119 16.73 22.42 6.66
N SER A 120 16.76 22.82 5.38
CA SER A 120 17.99 23.31 4.75
C SER A 120 18.50 24.60 5.39
N ASP A 121 17.60 25.46 5.89
CA ASP A 121 17.96 26.72 6.53
C ASP A 121 18.40 26.52 7.99
N GLU A 122 17.81 25.58 8.73
CA GLU A 122 18.32 25.17 10.06
C GLU A 122 19.73 24.56 9.98
N ASP A 123 19.99 23.69 9.01
CA ASP A 123 21.32 23.09 8.82
C ASP A 123 22.37 24.14 8.42
N LYS A 124 21.98 25.15 7.63
CA LYS A 124 22.85 26.30 7.34
C LYS A 124 23.11 27.13 8.59
N LEU A 125 22.08 27.40 9.40
CA LEU A 125 22.24 28.16 10.64
C LEU A 125 23.18 27.44 11.60
N ARG A 126 23.00 26.13 11.82
CA ARG A 126 23.90 25.32 12.67
C ARG A 126 25.34 25.40 12.22
N LYS A 127 25.60 25.24 10.91
CA LYS A 127 26.97 25.34 10.38
C LYS A 127 27.57 26.72 10.58
N VAL A 128 26.77 27.80 10.51
CA VAL A 128 27.26 29.15 10.78
C VAL A 128 27.71 29.28 12.24
N PHE A 129 26.98 28.71 13.20
CA PHE A 129 27.36 28.74 14.61
C PHE A 129 28.55 27.81 14.95
N GLU A 130 28.64 26.62 14.34
CA GLU A 130 29.78 25.71 14.54
C GLU A 130 31.10 26.27 13.98
N VAL A 131 31.05 27.05 12.90
CA VAL A 131 32.24 27.70 12.33
C VAL A 131 32.74 28.85 13.22
N ASP A 132 31.85 29.51 13.96
CA ASP A 132 32.22 30.59 14.89
C ASP A 132 32.83 30.05 16.19
N GLU A 133 32.40 28.87 16.64
CA GLU A 133 32.90 28.21 17.87
C GLU A 133 34.30 27.56 17.68
N THR A 134 34.73 27.35 16.44
CA THR A 134 36.04 26.77 16.10
C THR A 134 37.10 27.82 15.72
N ALA A 135 36.75 29.10 15.78
CA ALA A 135 37.62 30.23 15.43
C ALA A 135 38.26 30.95 16.64
N GLU A 136 38.02 30.50 17.88
CA GLU A 136 38.80 30.84 19.10
C GLU A 136 39.83 29.75 19.46
#